data_AF-A0A1Q7RQZ2-F1
#
_entry.id   AF-A0A1Q7RQZ2-F1
#
_cell.length_a   1.000
_cell.length_b   1.000
_cell.length_c   1.000
_cell.angle_alpha   90.00
_cell.angle_beta   90.00
_cell.angle_gamma   90.00
#
_symmetry.space_group_name_H-M   'P 1'
#
loop_
_entity.id
_entity.type
_entity.pdbx_description
1 polymer ?
#
loop_
_entity_poly.entity_id
_entity_poly.type
_entity_poly.pdbx_seq_one_letter_code
_entity_poly.pdbx_strand_id
1 'polypeptide(L)'
;MLEIYKRYRELGNNLGRLFRELRAKPFVFPDFPPDMDPRHVEALILTKVPGGYTIATRTGLRRMLSNTVYIGWMKNGDDVVRDEHGQPKICHKPIIPEDLFWNVFNRHSPYLPDGSPNPNLQQWRDRASYEPINAMLRYTLESVDPTASRKHSMKHWRGRSSAGQYIFYDPKDELAAGKSYLLASEVDSVYWKLLYRHLKATKNYENYAIAEQQVADTKEREKNEILAQIEACDRIIEKQKKKLVRIGASDDDEHEEVKNDKAKDEAIRILLDAVKEEIVNQLREKKRLEERLNTFLTTDNKYAESMMEWSQLLSGIEEEEDLEKYTTIEERQQLAEVFSVSVTLELLTPRVLCLTVYWRHPEWEAEQAFWLRTAMSAQRWTDEETKRFRVAYATMTPLELLQAFPDRSWSALRHRSWKMGLKPLEMEGPLEEQVCWNDYQYMQEYGVEPGQLTIRHCQRSTNSTVSAFHPKDVG
;
A
#
# COMPACT_ATOMS: atom_id res chain seq x y z
N MET A 1 -16.96 -10.20 -29.71
CA MET A 1 -15.55 -10.38 -29.29
C MET A 1 -14.75 -9.09 -29.37
N LEU A 2 -14.66 -8.41 -30.52
CA LEU A 2 -13.89 -7.16 -30.66
C LEU A 2 -14.23 -6.09 -29.61
N GLU A 3 -15.53 -5.89 -29.35
CA GLU A 3 -16.00 -4.96 -28.32
C GLU A 3 -15.48 -5.28 -26.92
N ILE A 4 -15.29 -6.55 -26.58
CA ILE A 4 -14.79 -6.97 -25.26
C ILE A 4 -13.32 -6.55 -25.11
N TYR A 5 -12.51 -6.70 -26.15
CA TYR A 5 -11.11 -6.25 -26.14
C TYR A 5 -10.99 -4.72 -26.07
N LYS A 6 -11.82 -3.99 -26.83
CA LYS A 6 -11.88 -2.53 -26.74
C LYS A 6 -12.27 -2.08 -25.33
N ARG A 7 -13.33 -2.68 -24.77
CA ARG A 7 -13.81 -2.36 -23.43
C ARG A 7 -12.78 -2.68 -22.35
N TYR A 8 -12.06 -3.79 -22.47
CA TYR A 8 -10.96 -4.11 -21.57
C TYR A 8 -9.88 -3.03 -21.55
N ARG A 9 -9.53 -2.49 -22.73
CA ARG A 9 -8.56 -1.40 -22.87
C ARG A 9 -9.09 -0.08 -22.30
N GLU A 10 -10.36 0.25 -22.55
CA GLU A 10 -11.05 1.41 -21.97
C GLU A 10 -11.08 1.36 -20.43
N LEU A 11 -11.25 0.16 -19.86
CA LEU A 11 -11.24 -0.07 -18.41
C LEU A 11 -9.82 -0.13 -17.81
N GLY A 12 -8.82 0.44 -18.50
CA GLY A 12 -7.45 0.49 -18.01
C GLY A 12 -6.81 -0.88 -17.84
N ASN A 13 -7.21 -1.88 -18.64
CA ASN A 13 -6.74 -3.27 -18.53
C ASN A 13 -7.21 -3.99 -17.24
N ASN A 14 -8.30 -3.55 -16.61
CA ASN A 14 -8.84 -4.17 -15.40
C ASN A 14 -9.80 -5.34 -15.75
N LEU A 15 -9.28 -6.57 -15.73
CA LEU A 15 -10.05 -7.78 -16.02
C LEU A 15 -11.23 -8.00 -15.04
N GLY A 16 -11.11 -7.53 -13.79
CA GLY A 16 -12.15 -7.65 -12.77
C GLY A 16 -13.34 -6.74 -13.05
N ARG A 17 -13.10 -5.48 -13.41
CA ARG A 17 -14.14 -4.54 -13.85
C ARG A 17 -14.85 -5.07 -15.10
N LEU A 18 -14.09 -5.51 -16.11
CA LEU A 18 -14.68 -6.09 -17.33
C LEU A 18 -15.57 -7.30 -17.03
N PHE A 19 -15.11 -8.22 -16.18
CA PHE A 19 -15.89 -9.40 -15.83
C PHE A 19 -17.22 -9.04 -15.14
N ARG A 20 -17.21 -8.05 -14.23
CA ARG A 20 -18.44 -7.55 -13.59
C ARG A 20 -19.42 -6.97 -14.62
N GLU A 21 -18.94 -6.15 -15.54
CA GLU A 21 -19.78 -5.58 -16.61
C GLU A 21 -20.40 -6.68 -17.49
N LEU A 22 -19.62 -7.67 -17.90
CA LEU A 22 -20.11 -8.77 -18.73
C LEU A 22 -21.13 -9.64 -18.00
N ARG A 23 -20.95 -9.86 -16.69
CA ARG A 23 -21.87 -10.65 -15.86
C ARG A 23 -23.20 -9.95 -15.60
N ALA A 24 -23.22 -8.62 -15.63
CA ALA A 24 -24.44 -7.83 -15.49
C ALA A 24 -25.34 -7.86 -16.74
N LYS A 25 -24.80 -8.27 -17.90
CA LYS A 25 -25.60 -8.43 -19.12
C LYS A 25 -26.49 -9.68 -19.03
N PRO A 26 -27.73 -9.66 -19.58
CA PRO A 26 -28.60 -10.84 -19.63
C PRO A 26 -27.91 -12.05 -20.27
N PHE A 27 -27.14 -11.80 -21.35
CA PHE A 27 -26.22 -12.74 -21.98
C PHE A 27 -25.06 -11.96 -22.62
N VAL A 28 -23.94 -12.64 -22.86
CA VAL A 28 -22.75 -12.08 -23.54
C VAL A 28 -22.70 -12.51 -24.99
N PHE A 29 -23.09 -13.75 -25.27
CA PHE A 29 -23.17 -14.33 -26.61
C PHE A 29 -24.61 -14.79 -26.86
N PRO A 30 -25.14 -14.62 -28.08
CA PRO A 30 -26.44 -15.17 -28.42
C PRO A 30 -26.39 -16.71 -28.45
N ASP A 31 -27.55 -17.32 -28.63
CA ASP A 31 -27.64 -18.76 -28.81
C ASP A 31 -26.89 -19.23 -30.06
N PHE A 32 -26.17 -20.34 -29.91
CA PHE A 32 -25.53 -21.00 -31.03
C PHE A 32 -26.60 -21.56 -31.99
N PRO A 33 -26.33 -21.57 -33.30
CA PRO A 33 -27.19 -22.22 -34.29
C PRO A 33 -27.52 -23.68 -33.90
N PRO A 34 -28.74 -24.17 -34.16
CA PRO A 34 -29.18 -25.50 -33.74
C PRO A 34 -28.44 -26.65 -34.46
N ASP A 35 -27.80 -26.35 -35.59
CA ASP A 35 -26.94 -27.27 -36.35
C ASP A 35 -25.51 -27.34 -35.82
N MET A 36 -25.16 -26.53 -34.81
CA MET A 36 -23.84 -26.59 -34.18
C MET A 36 -23.71 -27.85 -33.32
N ASP A 37 -22.64 -28.63 -33.55
CA ASP A 37 -22.32 -29.81 -32.74
C ASP A 37 -22.22 -29.41 -31.25
N PRO A 38 -23.05 -30.00 -30.35
CA PRO A 38 -23.02 -29.71 -28.92
C PRO A 38 -21.62 -29.85 -28.30
N ARG A 39 -20.77 -30.73 -28.83
CA ARG A 39 -19.39 -30.93 -28.36
C ARG A 39 -18.54 -29.67 -28.52
N HIS A 40 -18.76 -28.91 -29.59
CA HIS A 40 -18.06 -27.63 -29.79
C HIS A 40 -18.55 -26.57 -28.81
N VAL A 41 -19.84 -26.58 -28.48
CA VAL A 41 -20.44 -25.64 -27.52
C VAL A 41 -19.93 -25.91 -26.10
N GLU A 42 -19.89 -27.18 -25.68
CA GLU A 42 -19.40 -27.61 -24.37
C GLU A 42 -17.91 -27.26 -24.15
N ALA A 43 -17.11 -27.26 -25.22
CA ALA A 43 -15.70 -26.91 -25.17
C ALA A 43 -15.44 -25.41 -24.86
N LEU A 44 -16.43 -24.52 -25.05
CA LEU A 44 -16.24 -23.07 -24.93
C LEU A 44 -16.19 -22.52 -23.49
N ILE A 45 -16.38 -23.36 -22.46
CA ILE A 45 -16.41 -22.94 -21.03
C ILE A 45 -17.37 -21.75 -20.81
N LEU A 46 -18.50 -21.77 -21.53
CA LEU A 46 -19.58 -20.79 -21.41
C LEU A 46 -20.73 -21.38 -20.59
N THR A 47 -21.53 -20.53 -19.97
CA THR A 47 -22.71 -20.94 -19.21
C THR A 47 -23.96 -20.48 -19.92
N LYS A 48 -24.85 -21.44 -20.22
CA LYS A 48 -26.16 -21.16 -20.80
C LYS A 48 -27.00 -20.32 -19.84
N VAL A 49 -27.63 -19.27 -20.36
CA VAL A 49 -28.57 -18.38 -19.67
C VAL A 49 -29.78 -18.11 -20.57
N PRO A 50 -30.91 -17.60 -20.05
CA PRO A 50 -32.04 -17.24 -20.90
C PRO A 50 -31.63 -16.28 -22.03
N GLY A 51 -31.83 -16.70 -23.28
CA GLY A 51 -31.53 -15.92 -24.49
C GLY A 51 -30.08 -16.02 -25.01
N GLY A 52 -29.19 -16.76 -24.34
CA GLY A 52 -27.79 -16.82 -24.78
C GLY A 52 -26.85 -17.61 -23.88
N TYR A 53 -25.60 -17.19 -23.92
CA TYR A 53 -24.51 -17.68 -23.10
C TYR A 53 -23.79 -16.53 -22.41
N THR A 54 -23.34 -16.76 -21.19
CA THR A 54 -22.52 -15.84 -20.40
C THR A 54 -21.20 -16.50 -20.00
N ILE A 55 -20.30 -15.72 -19.40
CA ILE A 55 -19.00 -16.18 -18.91
C ILE A 55 -19.10 -16.35 -17.40
N ALA A 56 -19.04 -17.60 -16.92
CA ALA A 56 -19.24 -17.88 -15.49
C ALA A 56 -18.08 -17.48 -14.58
N THR A 57 -16.85 -17.50 -15.10
CA THR A 57 -15.65 -17.31 -14.26
C THR A 57 -14.66 -16.33 -14.88
N ARG A 58 -13.93 -15.61 -14.01
CA ARG A 58 -12.81 -14.73 -14.42
C ARG A 58 -11.73 -15.52 -15.16
N THR A 59 -11.46 -16.76 -14.74
CA THR A 59 -10.51 -17.66 -15.41
C THR A 59 -10.98 -18.00 -16.83
N GLY A 60 -12.28 -18.24 -17.03
CA GLY A 60 -12.87 -18.43 -18.35
C GLY A 60 -12.71 -17.20 -19.24
N LEU A 61 -13.04 -16.00 -18.71
CA LEU A 61 -12.81 -14.74 -19.43
C LEU A 61 -11.34 -14.56 -19.83
N ARG A 62 -10.41 -14.83 -18.91
CA ARG A 62 -8.97 -14.73 -19.14
C ARG A 62 -8.51 -15.66 -20.26
N ARG A 63 -8.89 -16.94 -20.20
CA ARG A 63 -8.57 -17.95 -21.22
C ARG A 63 -9.13 -17.56 -22.58
N MET A 64 -10.36 -17.07 -22.61
CA MET A 64 -10.98 -16.54 -23.82
C MET A 64 -10.17 -15.37 -24.38
N LEU A 65 -9.87 -14.33 -23.59
CA LEU A 65 -9.11 -13.18 -24.08
C LEU A 65 -7.63 -13.43 -24.40
N SER A 66 -7.09 -14.61 -24.07
CA SER A 66 -5.71 -15.00 -24.36
C SER A 66 -5.62 -16.07 -25.45
N ASN A 67 -6.73 -16.42 -26.10
CA ASN A 67 -6.75 -17.48 -27.11
C ASN A 67 -6.25 -16.97 -28.47
N THR A 68 -5.11 -17.48 -28.94
CA THR A 68 -4.47 -17.08 -30.21
C THR A 68 -5.32 -17.36 -31.45
N VAL A 69 -6.37 -18.19 -31.35
CA VAL A 69 -7.36 -18.35 -32.42
C VAL A 69 -7.97 -17.01 -32.81
N TYR A 70 -8.11 -16.05 -31.89
CA TYR A 70 -8.70 -14.75 -32.20
C TYR A 70 -7.86 -13.88 -33.17
N ILE A 71 -6.56 -14.16 -33.30
CA ILE A 71 -5.67 -13.56 -34.32
C ILE A 71 -5.47 -14.48 -35.53
N GLY A 72 -6.32 -15.51 -35.68
CA GLY A 72 -6.34 -16.40 -36.84
C GLY A 72 -5.41 -17.60 -36.74
N TRP A 73 -4.72 -17.82 -35.62
CA TRP A 73 -3.76 -18.92 -35.49
C TRP A 73 -4.47 -20.24 -35.19
N MET A 74 -4.00 -21.32 -35.80
CA MET A 74 -4.50 -22.66 -35.53
C MET A 74 -3.92 -23.19 -34.21
N LYS A 75 -4.77 -23.79 -33.37
CA LYS A 75 -4.36 -24.47 -32.12
C LYS A 75 -4.74 -25.95 -32.13
N ASN A 76 -3.94 -26.75 -31.44
CA ASN A 76 -4.29 -28.12 -31.06
C ASN A 76 -4.09 -28.28 -29.55
N GLY A 77 -5.18 -28.24 -28.79
CA GLY A 77 -5.10 -28.10 -27.33
C GLY A 77 -4.48 -26.76 -26.93
N ASP A 78 -3.43 -26.80 -26.11
CA ASP A 78 -2.73 -25.61 -25.66
C ASP A 78 -1.65 -25.10 -26.64
N ASP A 79 -1.23 -25.94 -27.58
CA ASP A 79 -0.15 -25.65 -28.52
C ASP A 79 -0.63 -24.94 -29.80
N VAL A 80 0.20 -24.02 -30.30
CA VAL A 80 0.02 -23.39 -31.60
C VAL A 80 0.59 -24.29 -32.69
N VAL A 81 -0.23 -24.63 -33.68
CA VAL A 81 0.20 -25.43 -34.83
C VAL A 81 1.10 -24.58 -35.71
N ARG A 82 2.31 -25.05 -35.97
CA ARG A 82 3.31 -24.35 -36.80
C ARG A 82 3.51 -25.07 -38.14
N ASP A 83 3.88 -24.32 -39.16
CA ASP A 83 4.28 -24.85 -40.46
C ASP A 83 5.73 -25.36 -40.45
N GLU A 84 6.19 -25.82 -41.62
CA GLU A 84 7.55 -26.32 -41.87
C GLU A 84 8.65 -25.27 -41.65
N HIS A 85 8.29 -23.98 -41.56
CA HIS A 85 9.21 -22.87 -41.23
C HIS A 85 9.09 -22.39 -39.78
N GLY A 86 8.30 -23.09 -38.95
CA GLY A 86 8.07 -22.73 -37.56
C GLY A 86 7.12 -21.55 -37.36
N GLN A 87 6.46 -21.06 -38.42
CA GLN A 87 5.49 -19.96 -38.33
C GLN A 87 4.11 -20.49 -37.93
N PRO A 88 3.30 -19.71 -37.18
CA PRO A 88 1.94 -20.11 -36.83
C PRO A 88 1.08 -20.34 -38.09
N LYS A 89 0.46 -21.51 -38.19
CA LYS A 89 -0.45 -21.81 -39.29
C LYS A 89 -1.72 -20.97 -39.16
N ILE A 90 -2.02 -20.18 -40.19
CA ILE A 90 -3.20 -19.32 -40.22
C ILE A 90 -4.43 -20.13 -40.65
N CYS A 91 -5.44 -20.18 -39.78
CA CYS A 91 -6.71 -20.87 -40.01
C CYS A 91 -7.78 -19.93 -40.59
N HIS A 92 -7.81 -18.67 -40.15
CA HIS A 92 -8.76 -17.67 -40.65
C HIS A 92 -8.20 -16.25 -40.55
N LYS A 93 -8.86 -15.30 -41.21
CA LYS A 93 -8.53 -13.87 -41.07
C LYS A 93 -8.65 -13.43 -39.59
N PRO A 94 -7.71 -12.65 -39.05
CA PRO A 94 -7.79 -12.17 -37.67
C PRO A 94 -9.14 -11.53 -37.34
N ILE A 95 -9.74 -11.96 -36.23
CA ILE A 95 -11.01 -11.41 -35.72
C ILE A 95 -10.73 -10.16 -34.87
N ILE A 96 -9.57 -10.15 -34.20
CA ILE A 96 -9.12 -9.09 -33.31
C ILE A 96 -7.83 -8.49 -33.87
N PRO A 97 -7.71 -7.15 -33.93
CA PRO A 97 -6.44 -6.49 -34.22
C PRO A 97 -5.33 -6.95 -33.28
N GLU A 98 -4.13 -7.19 -33.81
CA GLU A 98 -3.02 -7.75 -33.04
C GLU A 98 -2.61 -6.88 -31.85
N ASP A 99 -2.68 -5.55 -31.98
CA ASP A 99 -2.34 -4.62 -30.90
C ASP A 99 -3.24 -4.80 -29.67
N LEU A 100 -4.54 -5.01 -29.90
CA LEU A 100 -5.50 -5.30 -28.84
C LEU A 100 -5.29 -6.70 -28.26
N PHE A 101 -5.02 -7.69 -29.11
CA PHE A 101 -4.78 -9.05 -28.65
C PHE A 101 -3.54 -9.14 -27.76
N TRP A 102 -2.39 -8.65 -28.22
CA TRP A 102 -1.13 -8.73 -27.49
C TRP A 102 -1.15 -7.91 -26.20
N ASN A 103 -1.91 -6.81 -26.15
CA ASN A 103 -2.15 -6.07 -24.91
C ASN A 103 -2.76 -6.95 -23.81
N VAL A 104 -3.73 -7.81 -24.14
CA VAL A 104 -4.35 -8.71 -23.14
C VAL A 104 -3.51 -9.95 -22.91
N PHE A 105 -3.04 -10.59 -24.00
CA PHE A 105 -2.27 -11.82 -23.95
C PHE A 105 -1.02 -11.67 -23.08
N ASN A 106 -0.23 -10.62 -23.31
CA ASN A 106 1.03 -10.41 -22.59
C ASN A 106 0.80 -10.20 -21.09
N ARG A 107 -0.35 -9.69 -20.66
CA ARG A 107 -0.65 -9.47 -19.24
C ARG A 107 -1.18 -10.70 -18.52
N HIS A 108 -1.84 -11.60 -19.25
CA HIS A 108 -2.69 -12.64 -18.64
C HIS A 108 -2.29 -14.07 -18.98
N SER A 109 -1.63 -14.30 -20.12
CA SER A 109 -1.18 -15.63 -20.50
C SER A 109 0.09 -15.99 -19.73
N PRO A 110 0.12 -17.12 -19.01
CA PRO A 110 1.32 -17.56 -18.30
C PRO A 110 2.46 -17.93 -19.24
N TYR A 111 2.14 -18.31 -20.47
CA TYR A 111 3.09 -18.75 -21.48
C TYR A 111 2.96 -17.91 -22.76
N LEU A 112 4.09 -17.71 -23.43
CA LEU A 112 4.14 -17.21 -24.80
C LEU A 112 3.62 -18.29 -25.77
N PRO A 113 3.30 -17.94 -27.03
CA PRO A 113 2.80 -18.91 -28.00
C PRO A 113 3.80 -20.01 -28.42
N ASP A 114 5.06 -19.89 -28.01
CA ASP A 114 6.09 -20.93 -28.16
C ASP A 114 6.17 -21.87 -26.94
N GLY A 115 5.33 -21.65 -25.92
CA GLY A 115 5.31 -22.41 -24.67
C GLY A 115 6.28 -21.90 -23.61
N SER A 116 7.14 -20.92 -23.91
CA SER A 116 8.06 -20.34 -22.93
C SER A 116 7.31 -19.48 -21.89
N PRO A 117 7.84 -19.32 -20.66
CA PRO A 117 7.23 -18.46 -19.66
C PRO A 117 7.13 -17.01 -20.15
N ASN A 118 5.97 -16.39 -19.99
CA ASN A 118 5.75 -15.02 -20.43
C ASN A 118 6.40 -14.01 -19.45
N PRO A 119 7.44 -13.26 -19.86
CA PRO A 119 8.13 -12.30 -18.98
C PRO A 119 7.27 -11.08 -18.67
N ASN A 120 6.29 -10.78 -19.53
CA ASN A 120 5.35 -9.68 -19.37
C ASN A 120 4.11 -10.08 -18.60
N LEU A 121 4.00 -11.38 -18.21
CA LEU A 121 2.93 -11.82 -17.35
C LEU A 121 2.96 -10.91 -16.14
N GLN A 122 1.92 -10.10 -16.01
CA GLN A 122 1.76 -9.27 -14.84
C GLN A 122 1.64 -10.27 -13.71
N GLN A 123 2.72 -10.46 -12.94
CA GLN A 123 2.82 -11.53 -11.96
C GLN A 123 1.63 -11.37 -11.02
N TRP A 124 0.61 -12.18 -11.26
CA TRP A 124 -0.40 -12.47 -10.29
C TRP A 124 0.36 -13.26 -9.26
N ARG A 125 0.97 -12.57 -8.28
CA ARG A 125 1.53 -13.20 -7.07
C ARG A 125 0.55 -14.31 -6.71
N ASP A 126 0.98 -15.56 -6.75
CA ASP A 126 0.11 -16.74 -6.65
C ASP A 126 -0.94 -16.52 -5.55
N ARG A 127 -2.15 -16.11 -5.95
CA ARG A 127 -3.23 -15.78 -5.03
C ARG A 127 -3.85 -17.03 -4.41
N ALA A 128 -3.41 -18.22 -4.84
CA ALA A 128 -3.92 -19.50 -4.36
C ALA A 128 -3.38 -19.88 -2.96
N SER A 129 -2.28 -19.27 -2.48
CA SER A 129 -1.79 -19.45 -1.11
C SER A 129 -1.91 -18.20 -0.23
N TYR A 130 -2.16 -17.03 -0.84
CA TYR A 130 -2.34 -15.78 -0.14
C TYR A 130 -3.80 -15.36 -0.24
N GLU A 131 -4.63 -15.82 0.70
CA GLU A 131 -5.86 -15.08 1.01
C GLU A 131 -5.44 -13.62 1.28
N PRO A 132 -5.95 -12.65 0.50
CA PRO A 132 -5.53 -11.28 0.69
C PRO A 132 -5.98 -10.83 2.07
N ILE A 133 -5.02 -10.39 2.89
CA ILE A 133 -5.27 -9.96 4.26
C ILE A 133 -6.34 -8.86 4.22
N ASN A 134 -7.49 -9.11 4.83
CA ASN A 134 -8.60 -8.13 4.92
C ASN A 134 -8.19 -6.99 5.87
N ALA A 135 -7.33 -6.11 5.38
CA ALA A 135 -6.77 -4.94 6.04
C ALA A 135 -6.62 -3.80 5.02
N MET A 136 -7.55 -2.86 5.06
CA MET A 136 -7.65 -1.72 4.14
C MET A 136 -6.42 -0.80 4.24
N LEU A 137 -5.93 -0.55 5.44
CA LEU A 137 -4.81 0.36 5.71
C LEU A 137 -3.45 -0.33 5.70
N ARG A 138 -3.35 -1.50 5.06
CA ARG A 138 -2.13 -2.32 5.02
C ARG A 138 -0.88 -1.54 4.59
N TYR A 139 -1.02 -0.61 3.66
CA TYR A 139 0.12 0.12 3.11
C TYR A 139 0.28 1.52 3.72
N THR A 140 -0.77 2.07 4.35
CA THR A 140 -0.80 3.46 4.84
C THR A 140 -0.72 3.61 6.36
N LEU A 141 -1.07 2.58 7.14
CA LEU A 141 -1.12 2.64 8.62
C LEU A 141 0.24 2.55 9.31
N GLU A 142 0.82 3.62 9.81
CA GLU A 142 2.06 3.63 10.56
C GLU A 142 1.82 3.62 12.08
N SER A 143 2.84 3.24 12.85
CA SER A 143 2.81 3.46 14.31
C SER A 143 3.33 4.86 14.60
N VAL A 144 2.75 5.54 15.58
CA VAL A 144 3.31 6.81 16.09
C VAL A 144 4.69 6.58 16.73
N ASP A 145 4.90 5.42 17.35
CA ASP A 145 6.21 5.04 17.89
C ASP A 145 7.14 4.60 16.76
N PRO A 146 8.23 5.34 16.46
CA PRO A 146 9.16 5.00 15.39
C PRO A 146 9.94 3.71 15.67
N THR A 147 9.97 3.24 16.92
CA THR A 147 10.61 1.98 17.29
C THR A 147 9.70 0.78 17.06
N ALA A 148 8.38 0.98 17.04
CA ALA A 148 7.42 -0.09 16.85
C ALA A 148 7.41 -0.56 15.39
N SER A 149 7.62 -1.86 15.20
CA SER A 149 7.46 -2.52 13.91
C SER A 149 6.01 -2.89 13.66
N ARG A 150 5.57 -2.75 12.41
CA ARG A 150 4.26 -3.17 11.94
C ARG A 150 4.34 -4.47 11.17
N LYS A 151 3.45 -5.41 11.48
CA LYS A 151 3.17 -6.59 10.66
C LYS A 151 1.67 -6.71 10.41
N HIS A 152 1.33 -7.29 9.27
CA HIS A 152 -0.04 -7.64 8.91
C HIS A 152 -0.12 -9.15 8.86
N SER A 153 -1.17 -9.72 9.44
CA SER A 153 -1.36 -11.17 9.47
C SER A 153 -2.83 -11.53 9.35
N MET A 154 -3.09 -12.74 8.88
CA MET A 154 -4.41 -13.36 8.98
C MET A 154 -4.53 -14.10 10.29
N LYS A 155 -5.66 -13.90 10.98
CA LYS A 155 -5.98 -14.69 12.15
C LYS A 155 -6.54 -16.05 11.73
N HIS A 156 -5.69 -17.08 11.66
CA HIS A 156 -6.17 -18.45 11.46
C HIS A 156 -6.70 -19.02 12.79
N TRP A 157 -7.96 -18.75 13.13
CA TRP A 157 -8.60 -19.36 14.29
C TRP A 157 -9.54 -20.49 13.87
N ARG A 158 -9.13 -21.74 14.12
CA ARG A 158 -9.98 -22.96 14.05
C ARG A 158 -10.95 -23.02 12.85
N GLY A 159 -10.45 -22.71 11.64
CA GLY A 159 -11.24 -22.84 10.41
C GLY A 159 -12.37 -21.83 10.22
N ARG A 160 -12.41 -20.72 10.98
CA ARG A 160 -13.31 -19.58 10.70
C ARG A 160 -12.55 -18.41 10.10
N SER A 161 -13.30 -17.62 9.31
CA SER A 161 -12.86 -16.55 8.42
C SER A 161 -11.62 -15.76 8.88
N SER A 162 -10.72 -15.53 7.92
CA SER A 162 -9.45 -14.81 8.01
C SER A 162 -9.65 -13.30 8.19
N ALA A 163 -10.17 -12.90 9.34
CA ALA A 163 -10.13 -11.49 9.73
C ALA A 163 -8.66 -11.01 9.75
N GLY A 164 -8.37 -9.96 9.00
CA GLY A 164 -7.06 -9.32 9.01
C GLY A 164 -6.76 -8.74 10.39
N GLN A 165 -5.48 -8.67 10.74
CA GLN A 165 -5.01 -8.03 11.96
C GLN A 165 -3.82 -7.12 11.70
N TYR A 166 -3.82 -5.98 12.37
CA TYR A 166 -2.66 -5.12 12.55
C TYR A 166 -1.90 -5.57 13.79
N ILE A 167 -0.59 -5.81 13.65
CA ILE A 167 0.28 -6.24 14.75
C ILE A 167 1.35 -5.17 14.94
N PHE A 168 1.35 -4.58 16.13
CA PHE A 168 2.36 -3.63 16.60
C PHE A 168 3.22 -4.30 17.65
N TYR A 169 4.53 -4.19 17.53
CA TYR A 169 5.48 -4.77 18.48
C TYR A 169 6.82 -4.06 18.44
N ASP A 170 7.51 -4.01 19.58
CA ASP A 170 8.91 -3.61 19.61
C ASP A 170 9.75 -4.76 19.02
N PRO A 171 10.48 -4.55 17.91
CA PRO A 171 11.35 -5.57 17.35
C PRO A 171 12.49 -6.00 18.29
N LYS A 172 12.84 -5.19 19.32
CA LYS A 172 13.80 -5.56 20.36
C LYS A 172 13.21 -6.48 21.43
N ASP A 173 11.88 -6.57 21.53
CA ASP A 173 11.22 -7.52 22.44
C ASP A 173 11.19 -8.92 21.82
N GLU A 174 12.28 -9.66 22.01
CA GLU A 174 12.45 -11.04 21.54
C GLU A 174 11.34 -11.99 22.01
N LEU A 175 10.77 -11.73 23.19
CA LEU A 175 9.76 -12.58 23.81
C LEU A 175 8.36 -12.37 23.23
N ALA A 176 8.20 -11.38 22.34
CA ALA A 176 6.93 -11.01 21.74
C ALA A 176 5.83 -10.75 22.79
N ALA A 177 6.22 -10.40 24.02
CA ALA A 177 5.32 -10.22 25.14
C ALA A 177 4.53 -8.91 25.01
N GLY A 178 5.08 -7.93 24.30
CA GLY A 178 4.47 -6.64 23.98
C GLY A 178 3.70 -6.58 22.65
N LYS A 179 3.38 -7.72 22.00
CA LYS A 179 2.60 -7.71 20.75
C LYS A 179 1.18 -7.20 20.99
N SER A 180 0.84 -6.09 20.36
CA SER A 180 -0.52 -5.58 20.29
C SER A 180 -1.18 -6.03 19.00
N TYR A 181 -2.23 -6.84 19.13
CA TYR A 181 -3.04 -7.33 18.03
C TYR A 181 -4.32 -6.51 17.96
N LEU A 182 -4.59 -5.90 16.81
CA LEU A 182 -5.80 -5.14 16.55
C LEU A 182 -6.52 -5.76 15.35
N LEU A 183 -7.84 -5.90 15.45
CA LEU A 183 -8.64 -6.38 14.34
C LEU A 183 -8.66 -5.32 13.25
N ALA A 184 -8.36 -5.72 12.02
CA ALA A 184 -8.30 -4.78 10.92
C ALA A 184 -9.66 -4.12 10.67
N SER A 185 -10.74 -4.89 10.71
CA SER A 185 -12.11 -4.36 10.60
C SER A 185 -12.42 -3.27 11.62
N GLU A 186 -11.86 -3.34 12.83
CA GLU A 186 -12.08 -2.32 13.85
C GLU A 186 -11.43 -0.99 13.47
N VAL A 187 -10.15 -1.02 13.07
CA VAL A 187 -9.40 0.17 12.67
C VAL A 187 -9.89 0.71 11.32
N ASP A 188 -10.13 -0.18 10.36
CA ASP A 188 -10.59 0.14 9.01
C ASP A 188 -11.98 0.78 9.04
N SER A 189 -12.89 0.31 9.90
CA SER A 189 -14.21 0.93 10.08
C SER A 189 -14.14 2.38 10.55
N VAL A 190 -13.19 2.68 11.44
CA VAL A 190 -12.99 4.04 11.94
C VAL A 190 -12.44 4.93 10.83
N TYR A 191 -11.45 4.45 10.08
CA TYR A 191 -10.94 5.17 8.90
C TYR A 191 -12.04 5.42 7.87
N TRP A 192 -12.84 4.40 7.56
CA TRP A 192 -13.94 4.50 6.59
C TRP A 192 -14.95 5.56 7.01
N LYS A 193 -15.35 5.61 8.29
CA LYS A 193 -16.25 6.64 8.81
C LYS A 193 -15.71 8.06 8.62
N LEU A 194 -14.41 8.26 8.87
CA LEU A 194 -13.77 9.56 8.64
C LEU A 194 -13.74 9.92 7.15
N LEU A 195 -13.30 8.99 6.29
CA LEU A 195 -13.25 9.18 4.84
C LEU A 195 -14.64 9.48 4.27
N TYR A 196 -15.63 8.66 4.62
CA TYR A 196 -17.01 8.80 4.13
C TYR A 196 -17.61 10.16 4.53
N ARG A 197 -17.34 10.65 5.75
CA ARG A 197 -17.75 11.99 6.18
C ARG A 197 -17.18 13.07 5.27
N HIS A 198 -15.89 12.99 4.93
CA HIS A 198 -15.26 13.91 4.00
C HIS A 198 -15.82 13.81 2.58
N LEU A 199 -16.03 12.59 2.07
CA LEU A 199 -16.62 12.36 0.74
C LEU A 199 -18.03 12.96 0.65
N LYS A 200 -18.83 12.86 1.73
CA LYS A 200 -20.19 13.42 1.78
C LYS A 200 -20.21 14.94 1.91
N ALA A 201 -19.25 15.51 2.64
CA ALA A 201 -19.11 16.96 2.79
C ALA A 201 -18.58 17.64 1.51
N THR A 202 -17.73 16.94 0.75
CA THR A 202 -17.05 17.48 -0.42
C THR A 202 -17.93 17.31 -1.66
N LYS A 203 -18.53 18.42 -2.12
CA LYS A 203 -19.39 18.41 -3.32
C LYS A 203 -18.64 18.63 -4.63
N ASN A 204 -17.46 19.26 -4.58
CA ASN A 204 -16.68 19.59 -5.76
C ASN A 204 -15.21 19.20 -5.58
N TYR A 205 -14.73 18.30 -6.43
CA TYR A 205 -13.32 17.88 -6.48
C TYR A 205 -12.50 18.68 -7.50
N GLU A 206 -13.08 19.67 -8.19
CA GLU A 206 -12.36 20.54 -9.13
C GLU A 206 -11.24 21.34 -8.44
N ASN A 207 -11.47 21.78 -7.20
CA ASN A 207 -10.43 22.43 -6.39
C ASN A 207 -9.23 21.50 -6.17
N TYR A 208 -9.47 20.20 -6.06
CA TYR A 208 -8.42 19.20 -5.96
C TYR A 208 -7.62 19.08 -7.25
N ALA A 209 -8.29 19.08 -8.41
CA ALA A 209 -7.60 19.05 -9.71
C ALA A 209 -6.69 20.28 -9.90
N ILE A 210 -7.14 21.47 -9.46
CA ILE A 210 -6.32 22.69 -9.47
C ILE A 210 -5.13 22.56 -8.53
N ALA A 211 -5.34 22.07 -7.30
CA ALA A 211 -4.25 21.88 -6.35
C ALA A 211 -3.26 20.82 -6.81
N GLU A 212 -3.71 19.72 -7.43
CA GLU A 212 -2.85 18.71 -8.02
C GLU A 212 -2.06 19.29 -9.19
N GLN A 213 -2.67 20.12 -10.05
CA GLN A 213 -1.95 20.82 -11.11
C GLN A 213 -0.87 21.73 -10.52
N GLN A 214 -1.16 22.48 -9.45
CA GLN A 214 -0.16 23.31 -8.78
C GLN A 214 0.99 22.47 -8.17
N VAL A 215 0.67 21.31 -7.60
CA VAL A 215 1.67 20.35 -7.11
C VAL A 215 2.48 19.78 -8.25
N ALA A 216 1.85 19.45 -9.38
CA ALA A 216 2.51 18.98 -10.59
C ALA A 216 3.44 20.05 -11.17
N ASP A 217 3.00 21.30 -11.27
CA ASP A 217 3.80 22.44 -11.70
C ASP A 217 4.98 22.67 -10.75
N THR A 218 4.76 22.54 -9.43
CA THR A 218 5.82 22.67 -8.41
C THR A 218 6.83 21.54 -8.55
N LYS A 219 6.38 20.30 -8.74
CA LYS A 219 7.25 19.15 -9.02
C LYS A 219 8.02 19.32 -10.32
N GLU A 220 7.40 19.87 -11.35
CA GLU A 220 8.07 20.14 -12.62
C GLU A 220 9.16 21.22 -12.46
N ARG A 221 8.89 22.26 -11.67
CA ARG A 221 9.90 23.27 -11.29
C ARG A 221 11.05 22.64 -10.51
N GLU A 222 10.77 21.82 -9.50
CA GLU A 222 11.80 21.11 -8.73
C GLU A 222 12.62 20.16 -9.61
N LYS A 223 11.97 19.43 -10.51
CA LYS A 223 12.63 18.58 -11.52
C LYS A 223 13.57 19.40 -12.39
N ASN A 224 13.12 20.55 -12.90
CA ASN A 224 13.93 21.43 -13.73
C ASN A 224 15.11 22.04 -12.94
N GLU A 225 14.92 22.33 -11.65
CA GLU A 225 15.98 22.78 -10.76
C GLU A 225 17.04 21.68 -10.55
N ILE A 226 16.62 20.45 -10.28
CA ILE A 226 17.54 19.29 -10.15
C ILE A 226 18.34 19.09 -11.44
N LEU A 227 17.68 19.16 -12.61
CA LEU A 227 18.35 19.06 -13.91
C LEU A 227 19.38 20.19 -14.10
N ALA A 228 19.03 21.43 -13.75
CA ALA A 228 19.96 22.55 -13.82
C ALA A 228 21.17 22.39 -12.88
N GLN A 229 20.97 21.78 -11.69
CA GLN A 229 22.05 21.46 -10.76
C GLN A 229 22.97 20.35 -11.29
N ILE A 230 22.42 19.31 -11.93
CA ILE A 230 23.20 18.27 -12.61
C ILE A 230 24.05 18.88 -13.73
N GLU A 231 23.47 19.72 -14.58
CA GLU A 231 24.21 20.43 -15.64
C GLU A 231 25.31 21.34 -15.08
N ALA A 232 25.07 21.99 -13.93
CA ALA A 232 26.08 22.80 -13.26
C ALA A 232 27.27 21.94 -12.79
N CYS A 233 27.00 20.77 -12.21
CA CYS A 233 28.05 19.80 -11.83
C CYS A 233 28.88 19.38 -13.06
N ASP A 234 28.21 19.05 -14.17
CA ASP A 234 28.89 18.66 -15.42
C ASP A 234 29.78 19.77 -15.98
N ARG A 235 29.34 21.04 -15.95
CA ARG A 235 30.17 22.19 -16.34
C ARG A 235 31.42 22.34 -15.46
N ILE A 236 31.29 22.12 -14.14
CA ILE A 236 32.42 22.18 -13.21
C ILE A 236 33.39 21.03 -13.51
N ILE A 237 32.89 19.80 -13.66
CA ILE A 237 33.70 18.62 -13.98
C ILE A 237 34.50 18.85 -15.27
N GLU A 238 33.87 19.33 -16.34
CA GLU A 238 34.55 19.62 -17.61
C GLU A 238 35.60 20.74 -17.49
N LYS A 239 35.33 21.78 -16.70
CA LYS A 239 36.31 22.84 -16.42
C LYS A 239 37.53 22.29 -15.68
N GLN A 240 37.32 21.40 -14.70
CA GLN A 240 38.42 20.79 -13.94
C GLN A 240 39.21 19.78 -14.77
N LYS A 241 38.56 18.97 -15.63
CA LYS A 241 39.24 18.10 -16.60
C LYS A 241 40.14 18.90 -17.54
N LYS A 242 39.66 20.04 -18.07
CA LYS A 242 40.47 20.93 -18.90
C LYS A 242 41.68 21.50 -18.16
N LYS A 243 41.56 21.81 -16.86
CA LYS A 243 42.70 22.22 -16.03
C LYS A 243 43.70 21.08 -15.85
N LEU A 244 43.22 19.85 -15.62
CA LEU A 244 44.03 18.64 -15.50
C LEU A 244 44.88 18.41 -16.77
N VAL A 245 44.27 18.55 -17.95
CA VAL A 245 44.99 18.44 -19.24
C VAL A 245 46.04 19.54 -19.39
N ARG A 246 45.73 20.79 -18.99
CA ARG A 246 46.71 21.89 -19.04
C ARG A 246 47.89 21.67 -18.10
N ILE A 247 47.64 21.16 -16.90
CA ILE A 247 48.71 20.85 -15.94
C ILE A 247 49.58 19.71 -16.47
N GLY A 248 48.97 18.66 -17.04
CA GLY A 248 49.71 17.51 -17.59
C GLY A 248 50.44 17.79 -18.90
N ALA A 249 49.95 18.70 -19.75
CA ALA A 249 50.61 19.06 -21.01
C ALA A 249 51.82 20.00 -20.84
N SER A 250 51.96 20.66 -19.67
CA SER A 250 53.11 21.51 -19.38
C SER A 250 54.37 20.74 -18.99
N ASP A 251 54.28 19.43 -18.73
CA ASP A 251 55.44 18.60 -18.37
C ASP A 251 56.19 18.03 -19.60
N ASP A 252 55.59 17.99 -20.79
CA ASP A 252 56.16 17.31 -21.97
C ASP A 252 56.97 18.22 -22.92
N ASP A 253 56.89 19.56 -22.82
CA ASP A 253 57.40 20.49 -23.85
C ASP A 253 58.76 21.18 -23.56
N GLU A 254 59.43 20.92 -22.43
CA GLU A 254 60.78 21.49 -22.16
C GLU A 254 61.75 20.47 -21.53
N HIS A 255 62.17 19.48 -22.31
CA HIS A 255 63.41 18.76 -22.04
C HIS A 255 64.63 19.53 -22.57
N GLU A 256 65.01 20.62 -21.91
CA GLU A 256 66.42 21.04 -21.83
C GLU A 256 66.77 21.53 -20.40
N GLU A 257 67.50 20.68 -19.69
CA GLU A 257 68.43 20.99 -18.59
C GLU A 257 68.00 21.97 -17.49
N VAL A 258 67.09 21.59 -16.58
CA VAL A 258 67.09 22.16 -15.22
C VAL A 258 67.13 21.08 -14.16
N LYS A 259 68.29 21.01 -13.50
CA LYS A 259 68.49 20.24 -12.28
C LYS A 259 67.57 20.79 -11.17
N ASN A 260 66.66 19.94 -10.74
CA ASN A 260 66.33 19.73 -9.32
C ASN A 260 65.52 20.85 -8.64
N ASP A 261 64.27 21.03 -9.05
CA ASP A 261 63.30 21.86 -8.32
C ASP A 261 62.20 20.97 -7.71
N LYS A 262 62.58 20.02 -6.83
CA LYS A 262 61.67 19.09 -6.13
C LYS A 262 60.46 19.79 -5.49
N ALA A 263 60.59 21.07 -5.14
CA ALA A 263 59.52 21.88 -4.60
C ALA A 263 58.41 22.18 -5.64
N LYS A 264 58.76 22.32 -6.92
CA LYS A 264 57.79 22.52 -8.01
C LYS A 264 57.01 21.24 -8.31
N ASP A 265 57.69 20.09 -8.37
CA ASP A 265 57.04 18.80 -8.60
C ASP A 265 56.04 18.47 -7.47
N GLU A 266 56.42 18.74 -6.22
CA GLU A 266 55.51 18.54 -5.07
C GLU A 266 54.32 19.52 -5.12
N ALA A 267 54.53 20.78 -5.52
CA ALA A 267 53.45 21.74 -5.69
C ALA A 267 52.46 21.35 -6.80
N ILE A 268 52.97 20.84 -7.93
CA ILE A 268 52.14 20.31 -9.04
C ILE A 268 51.34 19.11 -8.57
N ARG A 269 51.96 18.20 -7.81
CA ARG A 269 51.27 17.02 -7.25
C ARG A 269 50.12 17.40 -6.32
N ILE A 270 50.37 18.32 -5.38
CA ILE A 270 49.33 18.84 -4.47
C ILE A 270 48.16 19.44 -5.26
N LEU A 271 48.45 20.20 -6.32
CA LEU A 271 47.43 20.84 -7.14
C LEU A 271 46.62 19.82 -7.96
N LEU A 272 47.29 18.79 -8.50
CA LEU A 272 46.63 17.67 -9.20
C LEU A 272 45.71 16.89 -8.27
N ASP A 273 46.14 16.60 -7.05
CA ASP A 273 45.34 15.87 -6.07
C ASP A 273 44.12 16.69 -5.63
N ALA A 274 44.28 18.00 -5.42
CA ALA A 274 43.16 18.91 -5.13
C ALA A 274 42.14 18.97 -6.28
N VAL A 275 42.59 19.01 -7.54
CA VAL A 275 41.68 19.01 -8.71
C VAL A 275 40.96 17.66 -8.86
N LYS A 276 41.65 16.54 -8.60
CA LYS A 276 41.04 15.21 -8.62
C LYS A 276 39.98 15.05 -7.52
N GLU A 277 40.28 15.51 -6.31
CA GLU A 277 39.35 15.47 -5.19
C GLU A 277 38.06 16.27 -5.50
N GLU A 278 38.20 17.46 -6.08
CA GLU A 278 37.05 18.26 -6.50
C GLU A 278 36.19 17.54 -7.56
N ILE A 279 36.82 16.89 -8.55
CA ILE A 279 36.07 16.08 -9.54
C ILE A 279 35.30 14.95 -8.87
N VAL A 280 35.92 14.24 -7.91
CA VAL A 280 35.27 13.16 -7.16
C VAL A 280 34.08 13.68 -6.35
N ASN A 281 34.20 14.86 -5.72
CA ASN A 281 33.12 15.49 -4.98
C ASN A 281 31.94 15.86 -5.90
N GLN A 282 32.20 16.46 -7.06
CA GLN A 282 31.16 16.81 -8.03
C GLN A 282 30.47 15.57 -8.61
N LEU A 283 31.20 14.47 -8.82
CA LEU A 283 30.62 13.19 -9.27
C LEU A 283 29.69 12.57 -8.22
N ARG A 284 30.05 12.63 -6.94
CA ARG A 284 29.18 12.16 -5.84
C ARG A 284 27.89 12.98 -5.77
N GLU A 285 28.00 14.29 -5.88
CA GLU A 285 26.83 15.18 -5.85
C GLU A 285 25.92 14.97 -7.06
N LYS A 286 26.49 14.83 -8.26
CA LYS A 286 25.74 14.47 -9.46
C LYS A 286 24.96 13.16 -9.26
N LYS A 287 25.61 12.12 -8.74
CA LYS A 287 24.97 10.82 -8.47
C LYS A 287 23.79 10.96 -7.49
N ARG A 288 23.96 11.74 -6.42
CA ARG A 288 22.89 12.03 -5.44
C ARG A 288 21.69 12.72 -6.10
N LEU A 289 21.93 13.68 -7.00
CA LEU A 289 20.89 14.38 -7.74
C LEU A 289 20.18 13.48 -8.77
N GLU A 290 20.92 12.59 -9.43
CA GLU A 290 20.36 11.58 -10.35
C GLU A 290 19.47 10.57 -9.62
N GLU A 291 19.87 10.10 -8.45
CA GLU A 291 19.06 9.23 -7.59
C GLU A 291 17.77 9.95 -7.18
N ARG A 292 17.87 11.21 -6.72
CA ARG A 292 16.72 12.04 -6.39
C ARG A 292 15.78 12.21 -7.58
N LEU A 293 16.31 12.51 -8.78
CA LEU A 293 15.53 12.64 -10.01
C LEU A 293 14.80 11.33 -10.36
N ASN A 294 15.46 10.19 -10.20
CA ASN A 294 14.85 8.89 -10.47
C ASN A 294 13.70 8.57 -9.50
N THR A 295 13.84 8.92 -8.21
CA THR A 295 12.73 8.85 -7.24
C THR A 295 11.56 9.74 -7.65
N PHE A 296 11.83 10.94 -8.17
CA PHE A 296 10.78 11.84 -8.68
C PHE A 296 10.04 11.26 -9.89
N LEU A 297 10.76 10.67 -10.85
CA LEU A 297 10.19 10.16 -12.09
C LEU A 297 9.37 8.87 -11.90
N THR A 298 9.72 8.07 -10.90
CA THR A 298 9.03 6.80 -10.60
C THR A 298 7.73 7.00 -9.80
N THR A 299 7.51 8.19 -9.27
CA THR A 299 6.34 8.53 -8.45
C THR A 299 5.26 9.18 -9.32
N ASP A 300 4.54 8.35 -10.08
CA ASP A 300 3.46 8.79 -10.98
C ASP A 300 2.21 9.13 -10.14
N ASN A 301 1.96 10.42 -9.91
CA ASN A 301 0.86 10.91 -9.08
C ASN A 301 -0.32 11.32 -9.95
N LYS A 302 -1.15 10.34 -10.32
CA LYS A 302 -2.48 10.58 -10.89
C LYS A 302 -3.56 10.43 -9.82
N TYR A 303 -3.43 11.17 -8.73
CA TYR A 303 -4.33 11.01 -7.59
C TYR A 303 -5.66 11.73 -7.81
N ALA A 304 -5.74 12.84 -8.57
CA ALA A 304 -7.04 13.51 -8.79
C ALA A 304 -7.96 12.71 -9.69
N GLU A 305 -7.44 12.17 -10.79
CA GLU A 305 -8.19 11.24 -11.65
C GLU A 305 -8.71 10.07 -10.80
N SER A 306 -7.84 9.46 -10.00
CA SER A 306 -8.21 8.35 -9.11
C SER A 306 -9.24 8.74 -8.04
N MET A 307 -9.09 9.90 -7.39
CA MET A 307 -10.05 10.39 -6.38
C MET A 307 -11.42 10.64 -6.97
N MET A 308 -11.49 11.23 -8.17
CA MET A 308 -12.76 11.46 -8.85
C MET A 308 -13.44 10.13 -9.23
N GLU A 309 -12.68 9.19 -9.80
CA GLU A 309 -13.19 7.85 -10.10
C GLU A 309 -13.74 7.16 -8.84
N TRP A 310 -12.97 7.19 -7.75
CA TRP A 310 -13.39 6.60 -6.49
C TRP A 310 -14.59 7.33 -5.87
N SER A 311 -14.61 8.66 -5.86
CA SER A 311 -15.74 9.41 -5.33
C SER A 311 -17.04 9.10 -6.08
N GLN A 312 -16.99 8.92 -7.40
CA GLN A 312 -18.14 8.52 -8.19
C GLN A 312 -18.57 7.09 -7.88
N LEU A 313 -17.61 6.17 -7.74
CA LEU A 313 -17.91 4.78 -7.39
C LEU A 313 -18.51 4.64 -5.97
N LEU A 314 -18.11 5.52 -5.06
CA LEU A 314 -18.57 5.52 -3.66
C LEU A 314 -19.88 6.31 -3.45
N SER A 315 -20.39 7.04 -4.45
CA SER A 315 -21.55 7.95 -4.28
C SER A 315 -22.89 7.24 -3.98
N GLY A 316 -22.90 5.91 -3.89
CA GLY A 316 -24.06 5.11 -3.49
C GLY A 316 -23.77 4.10 -2.38
N ILE A 317 -22.60 4.17 -1.73
CA ILE A 317 -22.19 3.27 -0.65
C ILE A 317 -22.24 4.07 0.66
N GLU A 318 -23.25 3.84 1.48
CA GLU A 318 -23.40 4.53 2.78
C GLU A 318 -22.72 3.74 3.91
N GLU A 319 -22.87 2.43 3.91
CA GLU A 319 -22.39 1.53 4.96
C GLU A 319 -21.09 0.81 4.56
N GLU A 320 -20.25 0.49 5.54
CA GLU A 320 -19.00 -0.27 5.31
C GLU A 320 -19.26 -1.66 4.74
N GLU A 321 -20.35 -2.32 5.17
CA GLU A 321 -20.73 -3.64 4.67
C GLU A 321 -21.01 -3.63 3.16
N ASP A 322 -21.57 -2.53 2.65
CA ASP A 322 -21.76 -2.32 1.22
C ASP A 322 -20.42 -2.12 0.51
N LEU A 323 -19.48 -1.40 1.13
CA LEU A 323 -18.12 -1.27 0.57
C LEU A 323 -17.48 -2.65 0.38
N GLU A 324 -17.56 -3.54 1.37
CA GLU A 324 -17.02 -4.91 1.26
C GLU A 324 -17.71 -5.74 0.15
N LYS A 325 -19.00 -5.50 -0.07
CA LYS A 325 -19.80 -6.20 -1.08
C LYS A 325 -19.47 -5.77 -2.50
N TYR A 326 -19.18 -4.49 -2.71
CA TYR A 326 -18.98 -3.91 -4.04
C TYR A 326 -17.51 -3.74 -4.45
N THR A 327 -16.57 -3.85 -3.51
CA THR A 327 -15.13 -3.66 -3.76
C THR A 327 -14.31 -4.87 -3.33
N THR A 328 -13.15 -5.08 -3.97
CA THR A 328 -12.15 -6.03 -3.48
C THR A 328 -11.30 -5.39 -2.37
N ILE A 329 -10.59 -6.21 -1.60
CA ILE A 329 -9.67 -5.68 -0.58
C ILE A 329 -8.53 -4.85 -1.18
N GLU A 330 -8.03 -5.21 -2.37
CA GLU A 330 -7.01 -4.40 -3.05
C GLU A 330 -7.57 -3.05 -3.51
N GLU A 331 -8.83 -3.04 -3.98
CA GLU A 331 -9.56 -1.81 -4.29
C GLU A 331 -9.69 -0.91 -3.04
N ARG A 332 -10.01 -1.48 -1.87
CA ARG A 332 -10.04 -0.74 -0.59
C ARG A 332 -8.65 -0.25 -0.16
N GLN A 333 -7.60 -1.04 -0.37
CA GLN A 333 -6.22 -0.63 -0.10
C GLN A 333 -5.79 0.54 -0.99
N GLN A 334 -6.11 0.48 -2.29
CA GLN A 334 -5.89 1.57 -3.22
C GLN A 334 -6.68 2.82 -2.82
N LEU A 335 -7.93 2.65 -2.39
CA LEU A 335 -8.75 3.74 -1.89
C LEU A 335 -8.06 4.45 -0.71
N ALA A 336 -7.52 3.71 0.25
CA ALA A 336 -6.77 4.28 1.36
C ALA A 336 -5.53 5.09 0.89
N GLU A 337 -4.73 4.53 -0.02
CA GLU A 337 -3.54 5.19 -0.58
C GLU A 337 -3.85 6.46 -1.37
N VAL A 338 -4.98 6.45 -2.10
CA VAL A 338 -5.43 7.60 -2.89
C VAL A 338 -5.82 8.75 -1.96
N PHE A 339 -6.66 8.51 -0.97
CA PHE A 339 -7.23 9.59 -0.14
C PHE A 339 -6.34 10.02 1.04
N SER A 340 -5.45 9.17 1.55
CA SER A 340 -4.56 9.48 2.67
C SER A 340 -3.10 9.64 2.20
N VAL A 341 -2.41 10.60 2.80
CA VAL A 341 -0.94 10.75 2.72
C VAL A 341 -0.31 9.75 3.67
N SER A 342 -0.80 9.72 4.91
CA SER A 342 -0.40 8.76 5.93
C SER A 342 -1.53 8.57 6.93
N VAL A 343 -1.53 7.42 7.59
CA VAL A 343 -2.44 7.13 8.70
C VAL A 343 -1.58 6.65 9.84
N THR A 344 -1.70 7.20 11.03
CA THR A 344 -0.93 6.75 12.20
C THR A 344 -1.86 6.22 13.26
N LEU A 345 -1.43 5.18 13.98
CA LEU A 345 -2.17 4.59 15.08
C LEU A 345 -1.32 4.59 16.34
N GLU A 346 -1.92 5.10 17.41
CA GLU A 346 -1.34 5.15 18.74
C GLU A 346 -2.24 4.42 19.74
N LEU A 347 -1.62 3.68 20.64
CA LEU A 347 -2.29 3.01 21.75
C LEU A 347 -2.03 3.86 23.01
N LEU A 348 -2.98 4.73 23.35
CA LEU A 348 -2.86 5.68 24.47
C LEU A 348 -2.95 4.96 25.83
N THR A 349 -3.82 3.97 25.90
CA THR A 349 -4.02 3.09 27.05
C THR A 349 -4.25 1.66 26.54
N PRO A 350 -4.36 0.65 27.41
CA PRO A 350 -4.65 -0.71 26.97
C PRO A 350 -5.93 -0.86 26.13
N ARG A 351 -6.89 0.09 26.15
CA ARG A 351 -8.07 0.06 25.28
C ARG A 351 -8.30 1.29 24.43
N VAL A 352 -7.79 2.46 24.79
CA VAL A 352 -8.04 3.69 24.06
C VAL A 352 -7.05 3.76 22.89
N LEU A 353 -7.60 3.77 21.69
CA LEU A 353 -6.86 3.93 20.44
C LEU A 353 -7.05 5.35 19.92
N CYS A 354 -5.98 5.88 19.31
CA CYS A 354 -6.01 7.13 18.57
C CYS A 354 -5.54 6.88 17.14
N LEU A 355 -6.44 7.06 16.16
CA LEU A 355 -6.12 7.04 14.73
C LEU A 355 -5.99 8.48 14.25
N THR A 356 -4.81 8.87 13.80
CA THR A 356 -4.61 10.16 13.13
C THR A 356 -4.52 9.95 11.63
N VAL A 357 -5.38 10.60 10.86
CA VAL A 357 -5.38 10.54 9.39
C VAL A 357 -4.89 11.87 8.82
N TYR A 358 -3.87 11.79 7.97
CA TYR A 358 -3.40 12.91 7.17
C TYR A 358 -3.94 12.75 5.76
N TRP A 359 -4.92 13.57 5.41
CA TRP A 359 -5.57 13.50 4.10
C TRP A 359 -4.71 14.12 3.00
N ARG A 360 -4.86 13.58 1.79
CA ARG A 360 -4.23 14.10 0.58
C ARG A 360 -4.98 15.29 0.01
N HIS A 361 -6.28 15.40 0.27
CA HIS A 361 -7.08 16.55 -0.13
C HIS A 361 -6.63 17.81 0.64
N PRO A 362 -6.33 18.94 -0.02
CA PRO A 362 -5.72 20.11 0.62
C PRO A 362 -6.67 20.83 1.58
N GLU A 363 -7.97 20.76 1.34
CA GLU A 363 -8.99 21.36 2.21
C GLU A 363 -9.36 20.46 3.41
N TRP A 364 -8.91 19.19 3.42
CA TRP A 364 -9.21 18.29 4.54
C TRP A 364 -8.09 18.41 5.57
N GLU A 365 -8.43 18.96 6.73
CA GLU A 365 -7.52 19.02 7.88
C GLU A 365 -7.23 17.61 8.41
N ALA A 366 -6.05 17.43 9.04
CA ALA A 366 -5.76 16.17 9.69
C ALA A 366 -6.76 15.93 10.83
N GLU A 367 -7.18 14.67 11.00
CA GLU A 367 -8.21 14.32 11.97
C GLU A 367 -7.72 13.22 12.90
N GLN A 368 -8.10 13.34 14.16
CA GLN A 368 -7.89 12.34 15.19
C GLN A 368 -9.21 11.70 15.57
N ALA A 369 -9.24 10.38 15.53
CA ALA A 369 -10.34 9.57 16.00
C ALA A 369 -9.92 8.78 17.24
N PHE A 370 -10.71 8.89 18.30
CA PHE A 370 -10.53 8.18 19.56
C PHE A 370 -11.69 7.21 19.77
N TRP A 371 -11.38 5.98 20.16
CA TRP A 371 -12.38 4.99 20.54
C TRP A 371 -11.80 3.96 21.52
N LEU A 372 -12.69 3.26 22.22
CA LEU A 372 -12.32 2.08 23.01
C LEU A 372 -12.37 0.83 22.15
N ARG A 373 -11.27 0.08 22.09
CA ARG A 373 -11.25 -1.19 21.37
C ARG A 373 -12.17 -2.24 21.97
N THR A 374 -12.76 -3.07 21.12
CA THR A 374 -13.74 -4.08 21.55
C THR A 374 -13.09 -5.20 22.37
N ALA A 375 -11.91 -5.64 21.93
CA ALA A 375 -11.20 -6.77 22.54
C ALA A 375 -9.82 -6.36 23.06
N MET A 376 -9.50 -6.79 24.30
CA MET A 376 -8.16 -6.63 24.85
C MET A 376 -7.29 -7.83 24.55
N SER A 377 -6.04 -7.56 24.16
CA SER A 377 -4.97 -8.55 24.31
C SER A 377 -4.73 -8.81 25.79
N ALA A 378 -4.73 -10.07 26.21
CA ALA A 378 -4.42 -10.42 27.60
C ALA A 378 -2.94 -10.08 27.87
N GLN A 379 -2.70 -8.97 28.56
CA GLN A 379 -1.37 -8.62 29.06
C GLN A 379 -0.89 -9.71 30.04
N ARG A 380 0.35 -10.17 29.87
CA ARG A 380 0.96 -11.15 30.78
C ARG A 380 1.20 -10.51 32.15
N TRP A 381 0.98 -11.28 33.21
CA TRP A 381 1.33 -10.90 34.57
C TRP A 381 2.79 -11.24 34.83
N THR A 382 3.58 -10.28 35.32
CA THR A 382 4.94 -10.58 35.81
C THR A 382 4.87 -11.16 37.23
N ASP A 383 5.97 -11.78 37.67
CA ASP A 383 6.05 -12.32 39.02
C ASP A 383 6.03 -11.20 40.07
N GLU A 384 6.67 -10.07 39.77
CA GLU A 384 6.68 -8.85 40.60
C GLU A 384 5.27 -8.29 40.74
N GLU A 385 4.56 -8.13 39.62
CA GLU A 385 3.19 -7.62 39.59
C GLU A 385 2.25 -8.55 40.35
N THR A 386 2.46 -9.87 40.24
CA THR A 386 1.68 -10.88 40.97
C THR A 386 1.90 -10.81 42.47
N LYS A 387 3.15 -10.65 42.92
CA LYS A 387 3.48 -10.46 44.34
C LYS A 387 2.83 -9.18 44.87
N ARG A 388 2.96 -8.08 44.13
CA ARG A 388 2.33 -6.79 44.47
C ARG A 388 0.80 -6.92 44.57
N PHE A 389 0.19 -7.61 43.61
CA PHE A 389 -1.26 -7.82 43.58
C PHE A 389 -1.76 -8.63 44.76
N ARG A 390 -1.03 -9.67 45.19
CA ARG A 390 -1.41 -10.45 46.38
C ARG A 390 -1.50 -9.60 47.65
N VAL A 391 -0.51 -8.71 47.85
CA VAL A 391 -0.46 -7.83 49.04
C VAL A 391 -1.57 -6.79 48.97
N ALA A 392 -1.74 -6.15 47.82
CA ALA A 392 -2.77 -5.15 47.59
C ALA A 392 -4.18 -5.72 47.77
N TYR A 393 -4.46 -6.89 47.17
CA TYR A 393 -5.80 -7.50 47.18
C TYR A 393 -6.32 -7.85 48.57
N ALA A 394 -5.43 -8.09 49.55
CA ALA A 394 -5.81 -8.37 50.92
C ALA A 394 -6.20 -7.13 51.73
N THR A 395 -5.80 -5.93 51.28
CA THR A 395 -5.87 -4.69 52.07
C THR A 395 -6.64 -3.56 51.40
N MET A 396 -6.70 -3.55 50.08
CA MET A 396 -7.30 -2.47 49.28
C MET A 396 -8.73 -2.79 48.85
N THR A 397 -9.52 -1.73 48.69
CA THR A 397 -10.84 -1.77 48.06
C THR A 397 -10.72 -2.01 46.55
N PRO A 398 -11.82 -2.42 45.86
CA PRO A 398 -11.82 -2.61 44.41
C PRO A 398 -11.34 -1.38 43.61
N LEU A 399 -11.73 -0.17 44.02
CA LEU A 399 -11.33 1.06 43.35
C LEU A 399 -9.84 1.37 43.55
N GLU A 400 -9.34 1.21 44.78
CA GLU A 400 -7.91 1.37 45.08
C GLU A 400 -7.06 0.33 44.32
N LEU A 401 -7.59 -0.89 44.12
CA LEU A 401 -6.93 -1.90 43.30
C LEU A 401 -6.82 -1.49 41.83
N LEU A 402 -7.88 -0.92 41.26
CA LEU A 402 -7.83 -0.41 39.87
C LEU A 402 -6.81 0.73 39.76
N GLN A 403 -6.75 1.63 40.74
CA GLN A 403 -5.74 2.70 40.79
C GLN A 403 -4.31 2.15 40.94
N ALA A 404 -4.11 1.10 41.74
CA ALA A 404 -2.82 0.48 41.97
C ALA A 404 -2.31 -0.36 40.77
N PHE A 405 -3.22 -0.79 39.88
CA PHE A 405 -2.93 -1.56 38.67
C PHE A 405 -3.59 -0.91 37.46
N PRO A 406 -3.12 0.28 37.05
CA PRO A 406 -3.93 1.16 36.22
C PRO A 406 -4.15 0.66 34.79
N ASP A 407 -3.31 -0.27 34.31
CA ASP A 407 -3.44 -0.93 33.01
C ASP A 407 -4.28 -2.23 33.04
N ARG A 408 -4.81 -2.61 34.21
CA ARG A 408 -5.58 -3.84 34.40
C ARG A 408 -7.06 -3.50 34.59
N SER A 409 -7.91 -4.08 33.76
CA SER A 409 -9.36 -4.01 33.96
C SER A 409 -9.77 -4.83 35.19
N TRP A 410 -10.94 -4.52 35.75
CA TRP A 410 -11.47 -5.27 36.88
C TRP A 410 -11.65 -6.76 36.56
N SER A 411 -12.11 -7.08 35.35
CA SER A 411 -12.21 -8.45 34.85
C SER A 411 -10.85 -9.17 34.88
N ALA A 412 -9.76 -8.50 34.50
CA ALA A 412 -8.41 -9.06 34.56
C ALA A 412 -7.95 -9.30 36.02
N LEU A 413 -8.22 -8.35 36.93
CA LEU A 413 -7.90 -8.49 38.35
C LEU A 413 -8.68 -9.63 39.01
N ARG A 414 -10.00 -9.72 38.74
CA ARG A 414 -10.87 -10.80 39.24
C ARG A 414 -10.42 -12.17 38.72
N HIS A 415 -10.09 -12.26 37.43
CA HIS A 415 -9.55 -13.52 36.86
C HIS A 415 -8.21 -13.91 37.50
N ARG A 416 -7.35 -12.92 37.78
CA ARG A 416 -6.07 -13.16 38.45
C ARG A 416 -6.27 -13.63 39.88
N SER A 417 -7.19 -13.02 40.64
CA SER A 417 -7.46 -13.40 42.02
C SER A 417 -8.02 -14.81 42.12
N TRP A 418 -8.93 -15.20 41.20
CA TRP A 418 -9.44 -16.56 41.08
C TRP A 418 -8.32 -17.58 40.84
N LYS A 419 -7.41 -17.32 39.88
CA LYS A 419 -6.25 -18.19 39.62
C LYS A 419 -5.32 -18.34 40.82
N MET A 420 -5.34 -17.39 41.74
CA MET A 420 -4.52 -17.39 42.97
C MET A 420 -5.26 -17.98 44.18
N GLY A 421 -6.52 -18.40 44.03
CA GLY A 421 -7.34 -18.92 45.12
C GLY A 421 -7.74 -17.86 46.14
N LEU A 422 -7.76 -16.59 45.76
CA LEU A 422 -8.19 -15.48 46.63
C LEU A 422 -9.72 -15.36 46.63
N LYS A 423 -10.31 -14.94 47.76
CA LYS A 423 -11.76 -14.73 47.87
C LYS A 423 -12.22 -13.61 46.92
N PRO A 424 -13.27 -13.79 46.11
CA PRO A 424 -13.76 -12.74 45.23
C PRO A 424 -14.17 -11.49 46.02
N LEU A 425 -13.81 -10.32 45.47
CA LEU A 425 -14.36 -9.03 45.85
C LEU A 425 -15.47 -8.66 44.86
N GLU A 426 -16.54 -8.05 45.37
CA GLU A 426 -17.58 -7.44 44.52
C GLU A 426 -17.10 -6.07 44.04
N MET A 427 -17.45 -5.72 42.81
CA MET A 427 -17.10 -4.41 42.28
C MET A 427 -18.13 -3.40 42.76
N GLU A 428 -17.66 -2.37 43.45
CA GLU A 428 -18.47 -1.19 43.76
C GLU A 428 -17.86 -0.01 43.02
N GLY A 429 -18.59 0.57 42.07
CA GLY A 429 -18.13 1.75 41.34
C GLY A 429 -18.79 1.97 39.98
N PRO A 430 -18.52 3.12 39.34
CA PRO A 430 -19.13 3.51 38.07
C PRO A 430 -18.46 2.87 36.85
N LEU A 431 -17.38 2.12 37.04
CA LEU A 431 -16.57 1.58 35.95
C LEU A 431 -17.18 0.28 35.42
N GLU A 432 -17.21 0.14 34.10
CA GLU A 432 -17.49 -1.16 33.48
C GLU A 432 -16.36 -2.14 33.77
N GLU A 433 -16.66 -3.43 33.93
CA GLU A 433 -15.65 -4.44 34.33
C GLU A 433 -14.46 -4.55 33.37
N GLN A 434 -14.64 -4.10 32.14
CA GLN A 434 -13.70 -4.21 31.05
C GLN A 434 -12.80 -2.97 30.89
N VAL A 435 -13.11 -1.87 31.56
CA VAL A 435 -12.38 -0.59 31.53
C VAL A 435 -11.32 -0.60 32.64
N CYS A 436 -10.06 -0.28 32.32
CA CYS A 436 -9.02 -0.09 33.34
C CYS A 436 -8.99 1.35 33.86
N TRP A 437 -8.24 1.61 34.92
CA TRP A 437 -8.18 2.95 35.50
C TRP A 437 -7.61 3.99 34.51
N ASN A 438 -6.55 3.62 33.78
CA ASN A 438 -5.98 4.50 32.75
C ASN A 438 -7.01 4.79 31.64
N ASP A 439 -7.76 3.79 31.17
CA ASP A 439 -8.83 4.00 30.20
C ASP A 439 -9.83 5.03 30.72
N TYR A 440 -10.28 4.89 31.97
CA TYR A 440 -11.24 5.80 32.57
C TYR A 440 -10.73 7.24 32.67
N GLN A 441 -9.48 7.44 33.09
CA GLN A 441 -8.89 8.78 33.14
C GLN A 441 -8.86 9.42 31.75
N TYR A 442 -8.45 8.67 30.73
CA TYR A 442 -8.47 9.13 29.34
C TYR A 442 -9.89 9.40 28.83
N MET A 443 -10.88 8.56 29.19
CA MET A 443 -12.27 8.79 28.84
C MET A 443 -12.78 10.12 29.39
N GLN A 444 -12.44 10.46 30.64
CA GLN A 444 -12.82 11.73 31.26
C GLN A 444 -12.11 12.92 30.61
N GLU A 445 -10.82 12.81 30.32
CA GLU A 445 -10.04 13.89 29.72
C GLU A 445 -10.45 14.15 28.25
N TYR A 446 -10.71 13.10 27.49
CA TYR A 446 -10.96 13.19 26.05
C TYR A 446 -12.44 13.15 25.66
N GLY A 447 -13.33 12.84 26.59
CA GLY A 447 -14.77 12.69 26.35
C GLY A 447 -15.10 11.44 25.53
N VAL A 448 -14.34 10.35 25.72
CA VAL A 448 -14.54 9.10 24.98
C VAL A 448 -15.52 8.21 25.75
N GLU A 449 -16.62 7.82 25.11
CA GLU A 449 -17.61 6.89 25.68
C GLU A 449 -17.51 5.48 25.06
N PRO A 450 -17.85 4.41 25.80
CA PRO A 450 -17.86 3.05 25.26
C PRO A 450 -18.80 2.93 24.06
N GLY A 451 -18.29 2.38 22.95
CA GLY A 451 -19.05 2.21 21.71
C GLY A 451 -19.23 3.49 20.88
N GLN A 452 -18.74 4.64 21.34
CA GLN A 452 -18.77 5.89 20.58
C GLN A 452 -17.41 6.21 19.95
N LEU A 453 -17.47 6.85 18.78
CA LEU A 453 -16.32 7.38 18.09
C LEU A 453 -16.22 8.88 18.36
N THR A 454 -15.16 9.32 19.03
CA THR A 454 -14.90 10.75 19.28
C THR A 454 -13.92 11.27 18.24
N ILE A 455 -14.27 12.35 17.55
CA ILE A 455 -13.43 12.93 16.48
C ILE A 455 -12.98 14.33 16.90
N ARG A 456 -11.69 14.63 16.72
CA ARG A 456 -11.10 15.96 16.91
C ARG A 456 -10.33 16.39 15.66
N HIS A 457 -10.41 17.67 15.34
CA HIS A 457 -9.61 18.27 14.29
C HIS A 457 -8.21 18.61 14.84
N CYS A 458 -7.17 18.18 14.13
CA CYS A 458 -5.82 18.56 14.46
C CYS A 458 -5.50 19.88 13.78
N GLN A 459 -5.24 20.93 14.57
CA GLN A 459 -4.59 22.11 14.00
C GLN A 459 -3.25 21.66 13.44
N ARG A 460 -3.04 21.86 12.12
CA ARG A 460 -1.73 21.66 11.51
C ARG A 460 -0.74 22.50 12.31
N SER A 461 0.12 21.86 13.10
CA SER A 461 1.26 22.55 13.67
C SER A 461 2.09 23.01 12.46
N THR A 462 2.11 24.31 12.20
CA THR A 462 2.82 24.92 11.07
C THR A 462 4.34 24.71 11.15
N ASN A 463 4.83 24.10 12.22
CA ASN A 463 6.26 23.98 12.54
C ASN A 463 6.83 22.58 12.33
N SER A 464 6.01 21.59 11.97
CA SER A 464 6.55 20.29 11.56
C SER A 464 6.52 20.25 10.05
N THR A 465 7.60 20.73 9.42
CA THR A 465 7.96 20.36 8.06
C THR A 465 7.93 18.84 8.05
N VAL A 466 6.85 18.27 7.52
CA VAL A 466 6.78 16.86 7.17
C VAL A 466 7.86 16.73 6.10
N SER A 467 9.09 16.44 6.53
CA SER A 467 10.19 16.09 5.66
C SER A 467 9.61 15.09 4.68
N ALA A 468 9.60 15.45 3.39
CA ALA A 468 9.09 14.62 2.32
C ALA A 468 9.55 13.19 2.57
N PHE A 469 8.59 12.34 2.95
CA PHE A 469 8.82 10.95 3.34
C PHE A 469 9.56 10.29 2.18
N HIS A 470 10.87 10.10 2.34
CA HIS A 470 11.66 9.28 1.43
C HIS A 470 11.26 7.82 1.69
N PRO A 471 11.00 7.02 0.65
CA PRO A 471 10.89 5.58 0.81
C PRO A 471 12.21 5.11 1.42
N LYS A 472 12.17 4.57 2.65
CA LYS A 472 13.36 4.06 3.32
C LYS A 472 14.00 2.97 2.46
N ASP A 473 15.31 3.09 2.24
CA ASP A 473 16.16 2.06 1.68
C ASP A 473 15.93 0.74 2.44
N VAL A 474 15.40 -0.25 1.72
CA VAL A 474 15.35 -1.64 2.18
C VAL A 474 16.71 -2.23 1.86
N GLY A 475 17.57 -2.33 2.87
CA GLY A 475 18.78 -3.14 2.86
C GLY A 475 18.49 -4.63 2.95
#